data_AF-G3IX76-F1
#
_entry.id   AF-G3IX76-F1
#
_cell.length_a   1.000
_cell.length_b   1.000
_cell.length_c   1.000
_cell.angle_alpha   90.00
_cell.angle_beta   90.00
_cell.angle_gamma   90.00
#
_symmetry.space_group_name_H-M   'P 1'
#
loop_
_entity.id
_entity.type
_entity.pdbx_description
1 polymer ?
#
loop_
_entity_poly.entity_id
_entity_poly.type
_entity_poly.pdbx_seq_one_letter_code
_entity_poly.pdbx_strand_id
1 'polypeptide(L)'
;MNKPQNDYLKLVERYQQLDNGQKAMLRRATSPDDMTGIAAFYQLISATKFQLKQDEKQAAQLVYFLPWVQQRANGKPLGRSLHEHGISEKRLFLVVRRESPDDLIQLRRVVQQIKPIAYADWSDLGNLLFYWGKKNKHQLMRDFYISASPHLQEPPED
;
A
#
# COMPACT_ATOMS: atom_id res chain seq x y z
N MET A 1 1.06 -20.82 -1.46
CA MET A 1 0.97 -19.77 -2.50
C MET A 1 2.25 -18.96 -2.47
N ASN A 2 3.02 -18.97 -3.56
CA ASN A 2 4.18 -18.09 -3.70
C ASN A 2 3.67 -16.66 -3.79
N LYS A 3 4.09 -15.79 -2.86
CA LYS A 3 3.74 -14.36 -2.87
C LYS A 3 4.31 -13.73 -4.16
N PRO A 4 3.58 -12.86 -4.87
CA PRO A 4 4.09 -12.19 -6.07
C PRO A 4 5.06 -11.03 -5.72
N GLN A 5 5.94 -11.25 -4.74
CA GLN A 5 6.81 -10.23 -4.15
C GLN A 5 7.68 -9.52 -5.20
N ASN A 6 8.25 -10.28 -6.13
CA ASN A 6 9.06 -9.74 -7.21
C ASN A 6 8.25 -8.86 -8.18
N ASP A 7 6.96 -9.12 -8.34
CA ASP A 7 6.10 -8.35 -9.24
C ASP A 7 5.69 -7.00 -8.64
N TYR A 8 5.60 -6.87 -7.31
CA TYR A 8 5.39 -5.56 -6.68
C TYR A 8 6.55 -4.61 -6.94
N LEU A 9 7.80 -5.08 -6.81
CA LEU A 9 8.97 -4.25 -7.04
C LEU A 9 9.11 -3.85 -8.52
N LYS A 10 8.80 -4.77 -9.45
CA LYS A 10 8.71 -4.45 -10.89
C LYS A 10 7.64 -3.42 -11.19
N LEU A 11 6.49 -3.50 -10.50
CA LEU A 11 5.42 -2.51 -10.65
C LEU A 11 5.91 -1.12 -10.24
N VAL A 12 6.63 -1.01 -9.12
CA VAL A 12 7.23 0.26 -8.67
C VAL A 12 8.25 0.78 -9.69
N GLU A 13 9.16 -0.08 -10.14
CA GLU A 13 10.17 0.30 -11.14
C GLU A 13 9.51 0.84 -12.42
N ARG A 14 8.51 0.14 -12.94
CA ARG A 14 7.80 0.56 -14.14
C ARG A 14 7.04 1.87 -13.93
N TYR A 15 6.47 2.08 -12.76
CA TYR A 15 5.84 3.35 -12.39
C TYR A 15 6.81 4.52 -12.44
N GLN A 16 8.06 4.34 -11.98
CA GLN A 16 9.07 5.41 -12.05
C GLN A 16 9.41 5.81 -13.49
N GLN A 17 9.34 4.86 -14.43
CA GLN A 17 9.61 5.09 -15.85
C GLN A 17 8.46 5.74 -16.62
N LEU A 18 7.26 5.86 -16.02
CA LEU A 18 6.15 6.56 -16.66
C LEU A 18 6.42 8.05 -16.82
N ASP A 19 5.89 8.64 -17.88
CA ASP A 19 5.91 10.08 -18.07
C ASP A 19 4.98 10.82 -17.07
N ASN A 20 5.12 12.14 -17.01
CA ASN A 20 4.35 12.97 -16.08
C ASN A 20 2.84 12.95 -16.35
N GLY A 21 2.43 12.79 -17.61
CA GLY A 21 1.02 12.71 -18.02
C GLY A 21 0.39 11.40 -17.53
N GLN A 22 1.05 10.28 -17.76
CA GLN A 22 0.65 8.95 -17.29
C GLN A 22 0.58 8.91 -15.75
N LYS A 23 1.61 9.42 -15.06
CA LYS A 23 1.60 9.54 -13.58
C LYS A 23 0.45 10.42 -13.09
N ALA A 24 0.15 11.53 -13.78
CA ALA A 24 -0.95 12.41 -13.44
C ALA A 24 -2.33 11.75 -13.62
N MET A 25 -2.51 10.93 -14.68
CA MET A 25 -3.74 10.16 -14.88
C MET A 25 -4.00 9.21 -13.71
N LEU A 26 -3.01 8.39 -13.35
CA LEU A 26 -3.11 7.45 -12.21
C LEU A 26 -3.35 8.19 -10.89
N ARG A 27 -2.67 9.32 -10.67
CA ARG A 27 -2.82 10.12 -9.45
C ARG A 27 -4.23 10.71 -9.27
N ARG A 28 -4.97 10.95 -10.36
CA ARG A 28 -6.31 11.55 -10.35
C ARG A 28 -7.44 10.57 -10.03
N ALA A 29 -7.19 9.26 -10.07
CA ALA A 29 -8.19 8.27 -9.70
C ALA A 29 -8.77 8.55 -8.31
N THR A 30 -10.08 8.47 -8.16
CA THR A 30 -10.78 8.74 -6.91
C THR A 30 -10.93 7.49 -6.05
N SER A 31 -11.07 6.33 -6.71
CA SER A 31 -11.15 5.00 -6.11
C SER A 31 -10.14 4.03 -6.76
N PRO A 32 -9.84 2.88 -6.13
CA PRO A 32 -9.11 1.80 -6.80
C PRO A 32 -9.83 1.31 -8.07
N ASP A 33 -11.16 1.28 -8.07
CA ASP A 33 -11.96 0.76 -9.18
C ASP A 33 -11.80 1.61 -10.46
N ASP A 34 -11.53 2.92 -10.31
CA ASP A 34 -11.28 3.83 -11.43
C ASP A 34 -10.01 3.44 -12.24
N MET A 35 -9.10 2.66 -11.65
CA MET A 35 -7.83 2.29 -12.30
C MET A 35 -8.02 1.51 -13.59
N THR A 36 -9.06 0.66 -13.65
CA THR A 36 -9.37 -0.15 -14.84
C THR A 36 -9.86 0.71 -16.02
N GLY A 37 -10.23 1.97 -15.78
CA GLY A 37 -10.53 2.94 -16.84
C GLY A 37 -9.31 3.66 -17.42
N ILE A 38 -8.10 3.42 -16.91
CA ILE A 38 -6.90 4.19 -17.25
C ILE A 38 -5.94 3.36 -18.11
N ALA A 39 -5.59 3.85 -19.30
CA ALA A 39 -4.67 3.13 -20.20
C ALA A 39 -3.28 2.86 -19.57
N ALA A 40 -2.76 3.83 -18.81
CA ALA A 40 -1.48 3.69 -18.11
C ALA A 40 -1.48 2.57 -17.07
N PHE A 41 -2.65 2.20 -16.50
CA PHE A 41 -2.77 1.06 -15.61
C PHE A 41 -2.45 -0.24 -16.36
N TYR A 42 -3.08 -0.50 -17.50
CA TYR A 42 -2.82 -1.71 -18.28
C TYR A 42 -1.37 -1.79 -18.78
N GLN A 43 -0.76 -0.66 -19.14
CA GLN A 43 0.66 -0.58 -19.50
C GLN A 43 1.61 -0.95 -18.36
N LEU A 44 1.25 -0.62 -17.12
CA LEU A 44 2.00 -1.05 -15.93
C LEU A 44 1.84 -2.56 -15.72
N ILE A 45 0.60 -3.06 -15.74
CA ILE A 45 0.33 -4.46 -15.42
C ILE A 45 0.91 -5.41 -16.45
N SER A 46 0.90 -5.05 -17.74
CA SER A 46 1.48 -5.89 -18.80
C SER A 46 2.99 -6.13 -18.64
N ALA A 47 3.69 -5.32 -17.84
CA ALA A 47 5.11 -5.49 -17.52
C ALA A 47 5.38 -6.42 -16.31
N THR A 48 4.31 -6.93 -15.68
CA THR A 48 4.37 -7.80 -14.49
C THR A 48 3.84 -9.20 -14.80
N LYS A 49 3.95 -10.14 -13.85
CA LYS A 49 3.32 -11.47 -13.97
C LYS A 49 1.87 -11.51 -13.46
N PHE A 50 1.27 -10.38 -13.09
CA PHE A 50 -0.13 -10.37 -12.65
C PHE A 50 -1.04 -10.85 -13.77
N GLN A 51 -1.91 -11.80 -13.45
CA GLN A 51 -2.85 -12.35 -14.41
C GLN A 51 -4.09 -11.48 -14.41
N LEU A 52 -4.22 -10.55 -15.36
CA LEU A 52 -5.34 -9.58 -15.39
C LEU A 52 -6.72 -10.22 -15.11
N LYS A 53 -7.03 -11.37 -15.71
CA LYS A 53 -8.31 -12.06 -15.47
C LYS A 53 -8.58 -12.44 -14.01
N GLN A 54 -7.55 -12.64 -13.20
CA GLN A 54 -7.64 -13.10 -11.81
C GLN A 54 -7.28 -12.00 -10.81
N ASP A 55 -6.35 -11.13 -11.20
CA ASP A 55 -5.66 -10.20 -10.30
C ASP A 55 -5.99 -8.73 -10.60
N GLU A 56 -6.85 -8.40 -11.58
CA GLU A 56 -7.11 -7.00 -11.98
C GLU A 56 -7.54 -6.13 -10.80
N LYS A 57 -8.42 -6.63 -9.93
CA LYS A 57 -8.83 -5.90 -8.72
C LYS A 57 -7.66 -5.65 -7.77
N GLN A 58 -6.81 -6.64 -7.55
CA GLN A 58 -5.65 -6.56 -6.65
C GLN A 58 -4.56 -5.65 -7.23
N ALA A 59 -4.33 -5.75 -8.53
CA ALA A 59 -3.46 -4.88 -9.29
C ALA A 59 -3.93 -3.41 -9.21
N ALA A 60 -5.24 -3.16 -9.38
CA ALA A 60 -5.82 -1.83 -9.24
C ALA A 60 -5.58 -1.23 -7.85
N GLN A 61 -5.76 -2.04 -6.80
CA GLN A 61 -5.46 -1.64 -5.41
C GLN A 61 -3.99 -1.27 -5.22
N LEU A 62 -3.05 -2.02 -5.80
CA LEU A 62 -1.63 -1.69 -5.74
C LEU A 62 -1.30 -0.37 -6.45
N VAL A 63 -1.76 -0.24 -7.70
CA VAL A 63 -1.46 0.93 -8.54
C VAL A 63 -2.03 2.21 -7.95
N TYR A 64 -3.18 2.12 -7.28
CA TYR A 64 -3.81 3.23 -6.56
C TYR A 64 -2.91 3.89 -5.49
N PHE A 65 -1.97 3.13 -4.90
CA PHE A 65 -1.06 3.64 -3.86
C PHE A 65 0.32 4.08 -4.39
N LEU A 66 0.71 3.69 -5.62
CA LEU A 66 2.02 4.03 -6.20
C LEU A 66 2.38 5.52 -6.16
N PRO A 67 1.45 6.46 -6.44
CA PRO A 67 1.78 7.88 -6.41
C PRO A 67 2.07 8.45 -5.01
N TRP A 68 1.74 7.69 -3.96
CA TRP A 68 1.67 8.20 -2.59
C TRP A 68 2.62 7.52 -1.62
N VAL A 69 3.22 6.38 -2.01
CA VAL A 69 4.18 5.65 -1.18
C VAL A 69 5.44 5.34 -1.98
N GLN A 70 6.57 5.87 -1.54
CA GLN A 70 7.87 5.55 -2.12
C GLN A 70 8.40 4.21 -1.64
N GLN A 71 9.11 3.51 -2.53
CA GLN A 71 9.81 2.30 -2.17
C GLN A 71 11.03 2.59 -1.32
N ARG A 72 11.15 1.88 -0.21
CA ARG A 72 12.33 1.83 0.64
C ARG A 72 12.55 0.40 1.10
N ALA A 73 13.60 -0.23 0.59
CA ALA A 73 14.00 -1.58 1.02
C ALA A 73 14.25 -1.61 2.53
N ASN A 74 13.85 -2.71 3.19
CA ASN A 74 13.90 -2.85 4.64
C ASN A 74 13.16 -1.72 5.37
N GLY A 75 12.15 -1.16 4.70
CA GLY A 75 11.25 -0.16 5.26
C GLY A 75 10.41 -0.74 6.38
N LYS A 76 9.92 0.15 7.26
CA LYS A 76 9.00 -0.26 8.33
C LYS A 76 7.65 -0.67 7.72
N PRO A 77 6.93 -1.62 8.35
CA PRO A 77 5.55 -1.92 7.97
C PRO A 77 4.68 -0.66 8.03
N LEU A 78 3.67 -0.59 7.16
CA LEU A 78 2.83 0.60 7.03
C LEU A 78 2.24 1.04 8.38
N GLY A 79 1.72 0.11 9.18
CA GLY A 79 1.12 0.42 10.49
C GLY A 79 2.07 1.15 11.43
N ARG A 80 3.32 0.68 11.52
CA ARG A 80 4.38 1.35 12.31
C ARG A 80 4.70 2.74 11.76
N SER A 81 4.81 2.87 10.43
CA SER A 81 5.04 4.16 9.79
C SER A 81 3.92 5.16 10.08
N LEU A 82 2.65 4.73 10.03
CA LEU A 82 1.50 5.59 10.36
C LEU A 82 1.56 6.07 11.83
N HIS A 83 1.90 5.19 12.77
CA HIS A 83 2.02 5.55 14.19
C HIS A 83 3.12 6.59 14.43
N GLU A 84 4.32 6.36 13.88
CA GLU A 84 5.46 7.28 14.01
C GLU A 84 5.20 8.67 13.43
N HIS A 85 4.31 8.78 12.46
CA HIS A 85 3.89 10.06 11.87
C HIS A 85 2.64 10.68 12.55
N GLY A 86 2.28 10.19 13.74
CA GLY A 86 1.23 10.80 14.57
C GLY A 86 -0.20 10.58 14.07
N ILE A 87 -0.43 9.59 13.21
CA ILE A 87 -1.80 9.21 12.84
C ILE A 87 -2.50 8.64 14.07
N SER A 88 -3.63 9.24 14.46
CA SER A 88 -4.39 8.76 15.62
C SER A 88 -4.92 7.33 15.41
N GLU A 89 -4.87 6.52 16.45
CA GLU A 89 -5.44 5.17 16.48
C GLU A 89 -6.91 5.14 16.05
N LYS A 90 -7.74 6.03 16.64
CA LYS A 90 -9.17 6.17 16.32
C LYS A 90 -9.41 6.30 14.81
N ARG A 91 -8.56 7.06 14.12
CA ARG A 91 -8.68 7.25 12.68
C ARG A 91 -8.36 5.99 11.91
N LEU A 92 -7.26 5.30 12.25
CA LEU A 92 -6.91 4.05 11.59
C LEU A 92 -7.97 2.96 11.85
N PHE A 93 -8.54 2.94 13.06
CA PHE A 93 -9.64 2.04 13.40
C PHE A 93 -10.89 2.27 12.53
N LEU A 94 -11.24 3.54 12.27
CA LEU A 94 -12.33 3.89 11.35
C LEU A 94 -12.03 3.48 9.89
N VAL A 95 -10.76 3.47 9.48
CA VAL A 95 -10.36 3.00 8.14
C VAL A 95 -10.60 1.49 8.03
N VAL A 96 -10.09 0.70 8.97
CA VAL A 96 -10.14 -0.77 8.85
C VAL A 96 -11.54 -1.36 9.00
N ARG A 97 -12.48 -0.67 9.66
CA ARG A 97 -13.88 -1.12 9.80
C ARG A 97 -14.75 -0.82 8.58
N ARG A 98 -14.28 -0.02 7.64
CA ARG A 98 -15.02 0.27 6.40
C ARG A 98 -14.95 -0.92 5.46
N GLU A 99 -15.94 -0.97 4.59
CA GLU A 99 -15.99 -1.92 3.47
C GLU A 99 -15.29 -1.34 2.24
N SER A 100 -14.96 -2.24 1.31
CA SER A 100 -14.38 -1.86 0.03
C SER A 100 -15.41 -1.14 -0.85
N PRO A 101 -15.04 -0.09 -1.60
CA PRO A 101 -13.69 0.50 -1.75
C PRO A 101 -13.35 1.62 -0.75
N ASP A 102 -14.29 2.00 0.12
CA ASP A 102 -14.17 3.13 1.04
C ASP A 102 -12.99 3.01 2.01
N ASP A 103 -12.72 1.80 2.48
CA ASP A 103 -11.56 1.50 3.32
C ASP A 103 -10.23 1.94 2.68
N LEU A 104 -9.97 1.59 1.43
CA LEU A 104 -8.76 1.94 0.69
C LEU A 104 -8.72 3.42 0.33
N ILE A 105 -9.88 4.03 0.02
CA ILE A 105 -9.97 5.47 -0.20
C ILE A 105 -9.57 6.23 1.07
N GLN A 106 -10.08 5.82 2.23
CA GLN A 106 -9.71 6.45 3.50
C GLN A 106 -8.25 6.14 3.87
N LEU A 107 -7.76 4.91 3.64
CA LEU A 107 -6.36 4.56 3.89
C LEU A 107 -5.41 5.43 3.07
N ARG A 108 -5.70 5.65 1.78
CA ARG A 108 -4.92 6.58 0.94
C ARG A 108 -4.88 7.98 1.55
N ARG A 109 -6.03 8.50 2.02
CA ARG A 109 -6.08 9.82 2.68
C ARG A 109 -5.23 9.87 3.95
N VAL A 110 -5.12 8.77 4.69
CA VAL A 110 -4.20 8.69 5.84
C VAL A 110 -2.75 8.75 5.37
N VAL A 111 -2.38 7.93 4.37
CA VAL A 111 -1.04 7.89 3.80
C VAL A 111 -0.59 9.26 3.27
N GLN A 112 -1.48 9.98 2.58
CA GLN A 112 -1.19 11.32 2.02
C GLN A 112 -0.88 12.40 3.06
N GLN A 113 -1.18 12.16 4.33
CA GLN A 113 -0.86 13.11 5.41
C GLN A 113 0.58 13.01 5.89
N ILE A 114 1.25 11.89 5.62
CA ILE A 114 2.66 11.74 5.93
C ILE A 114 3.47 12.71 5.07
N LYS A 115 4.35 13.49 5.71
CA LYS A 115 5.24 14.46 5.07
C LYS A 115 6.71 14.04 5.27
N PRO A 116 7.59 14.24 4.26
CA PRO A 116 7.34 14.81 2.93
C PRO A 116 6.53 13.88 2.00
N ILE A 117 6.75 12.57 2.07
CA ILE A 117 5.97 11.52 1.41
C ILE A 117 6.12 10.22 2.21
N ALA A 118 5.08 9.39 2.24
CA ALA A 118 5.17 8.09 2.90
C ALA A 118 6.17 7.17 2.20
N TYR A 119 6.84 6.31 2.98
CA TYR A 119 7.70 5.26 2.47
C TYR A 119 7.40 3.93 3.18
N ALA A 120 7.59 2.83 2.46
CA ALA A 120 7.45 1.47 2.96
C ALA A 120 8.28 0.50 2.11
N ASP A 121 8.49 -0.72 2.61
CA ASP A 121 8.92 -1.82 1.75
C ASP A 121 7.72 -2.33 0.95
N TRP A 122 7.75 -2.16 -0.37
CA TRP A 122 6.71 -2.59 -1.30
C TRP A 122 6.58 -4.10 -1.41
N SER A 123 7.56 -4.87 -0.95
CA SER A 123 7.37 -6.30 -0.74
C SER A 123 6.27 -6.57 0.28
N ASP A 124 6.29 -5.84 1.40
CA ASP A 124 5.36 -6.01 2.50
C ASP A 124 4.06 -5.25 2.26
N LEU A 125 4.17 -3.98 1.85
CA LEU A 125 3.01 -3.16 1.47
C LEU A 125 2.25 -3.77 0.29
N GLY A 126 2.96 -4.29 -0.70
CA GLY A 126 2.35 -4.96 -1.83
C GLY A 126 1.52 -6.16 -1.39
N ASN A 127 2.06 -7.01 -0.51
CA ASN A 127 1.29 -8.13 0.05
C ASN A 127 0.09 -7.68 0.89
N LEU A 128 0.25 -6.60 1.67
CA LEU A 128 -0.83 -6.03 2.48
C LEU A 128 -2.01 -5.60 1.61
N LEU A 129 -1.73 -4.86 0.53
CA LEU A 129 -2.72 -4.31 -0.40
C LEU A 129 -3.28 -5.36 -1.37
N PHE A 130 -2.44 -6.26 -1.88
CA PHE A 130 -2.87 -7.30 -2.83
C PHE A 130 -3.90 -8.25 -2.19
N TYR A 131 -3.64 -8.69 -0.95
CA TYR A 131 -4.57 -9.53 -0.19
C TYR A 131 -5.43 -8.71 0.79
N TRP A 132 -5.74 -7.47 0.45
CA TRP A 132 -6.50 -6.58 1.32
C TRP A 132 -7.84 -7.20 1.73
N GLY A 133 -8.08 -7.24 3.03
CA GLY A 133 -9.21 -7.95 3.64
C GLY A 133 -9.04 -8.07 5.15
N LYS A 134 -9.95 -8.78 5.83
CA LYS A 134 -10.00 -8.86 7.30
C LYS A 134 -8.65 -9.18 7.95
N LYS A 135 -7.94 -10.20 7.44
CA LYS A 135 -6.63 -10.61 7.96
C LYS A 135 -5.57 -9.51 7.84
N ASN A 136 -5.46 -8.88 6.67
CA ASN A 136 -4.47 -7.85 6.41
C ASN A 136 -4.81 -6.52 7.11
N LYS A 137 -6.09 -6.18 7.23
CA LYS A 137 -6.57 -5.07 8.06
C LYS A 137 -6.16 -5.26 9.53
N HIS A 138 -6.30 -6.47 10.06
CA HIS A 138 -5.82 -6.79 11.41
C HIS A 138 -4.29 -6.71 11.52
N GLN A 139 -3.55 -7.16 10.51
CA GLN A 139 -2.08 -7.01 10.49
C GLN A 139 -1.68 -5.54 10.53
N LEU A 140 -2.32 -4.68 9.73
CA LEU A 140 -2.07 -3.23 9.74
C LEU A 140 -2.27 -2.62 11.14
N MET A 141 -3.36 -2.98 11.83
CA MET A 141 -3.60 -2.54 13.21
C MET A 141 -2.56 -3.10 14.18
N ARG A 142 -2.19 -4.38 14.05
CA ARG A 142 -1.17 -5.01 14.88
C ARG A 142 0.17 -4.28 14.76
N ASP A 143 0.61 -4.00 13.53
CA ASP A 143 1.87 -3.30 13.28
C ASP A 143 1.85 -1.87 13.85
N PHE A 144 0.69 -1.23 13.83
CA PHE A 144 0.46 0.07 14.45
C PHE A 144 0.64 0.00 15.97
N TYR A 145 0.03 -0.96 16.67
CA TYR A 145 0.15 -1.07 18.14
C TYR A 145 1.48 -1.64 18.63
N ILE A 146 2.07 -2.61 17.94
CA ILE A 146 3.38 -3.16 18.35
C ILE A 146 4.45 -2.06 18.31
N SER A 147 4.29 -1.04 17.46
CA SER A 147 5.17 0.13 17.49
C SER A 147 4.94 1.08 18.67
N ALA A 148 3.78 1.02 19.32
CA ALA A 148 3.44 1.81 20.49
C ALA A 148 3.92 1.17 21.81
N SER A 149 4.33 -0.11 21.78
CA SER A 149 4.80 -0.87 22.95
C SER A 149 6.33 -1.06 22.92
N PRO A 150 7.12 -0.18 23.56
CA PRO A 150 8.57 -0.38 23.70
C PRO A 150 8.95 -1.60 24.57
N HIS A 151 8.01 -2.20 25.30
CA HIS A 151 8.28 -3.29 26.27
C HIS A 151 8.30 -4.72 25.70
N LEU A 152 8.25 -4.91 24.38
CA LEU A 152 8.38 -6.25 23.74
C LEU A 152 9.70 -6.43 22.99
N GLN A 153 10.66 -5.52 23.16
CA GLN A 153 12.05 -5.80 22.81
C GLN A 153 12.64 -6.56 23.99
N GLU A 154 12.73 -7.88 23.88
CA GLU A 154 13.56 -8.67 24.80
C GLU A 154 14.97 -8.06 24.84
N PRO A 155 15.57 -7.89 26.03
CA PRO A 155 16.95 -7.44 26.13
C PRO A 155 17.86 -8.48 25.45
N PRO A 156 19.03 -8.08 24.93
CA PRO A 156 20.01 -9.06 24.46
C PRO A 156 20.39 -9.94 25.65
N GLU A 157 20.30 -11.26 25.49
CA GLU A 157 20.90 -12.20 26.42
C GLU A 157 22.41 -11.93 26.47
N ASP A 158 22.92 -11.70 27.69
CA ASP A 158 24.35 -11.50 28.00
C ASP A 158 25.21 -12.71 27.59
#